data_AF-A0ABD2K1X5-F1
#
_entry.id   AF-A0ABD2K1X5-F1
#
_cell.length_a   1.000
_cell.length_b   1.000
_cell.length_c   1.000
_cell.angle_alpha   90.00
_cell.angle_beta   90.00
_cell.angle_gamma   90.00
#
_symmetry.space_group_name_H-M   'P 1'
#
loop_
_entity.id
_entity.type
_entity.pdbx_description
1 polymer ?
#
loop_
_entity_poly.entity_id
_entity_poly.type
_entity_poly.pdbx_seq_one_letter_code
_entity_poly.pdbx_strand_id
1 'polypeptide(L)'
;MTSLNNNNTFYLTFKDANPSLALISCASIVGIIALLGIIFNVSVIFVTVKTKAFRDPINYLLALCFFFELLHQQGHFLFVYTAFSGQNFIQFRLATKLVFVSAFGLGGIYPTMFFTGIDRLYVVIFDEMQNKRKIQLYLATITSGTSYKTVINTCMMLITGIIYLVVGILIRTKSAGMPSADQINRRAFRALFCIITVNIGGYCIHSICNGLIRPLIQSPITTCNVNESTFDIEQRSNNASRLHSVQKWPFLVATVMAH
;
A
#
# COMPACT_ATOMS: atom_id res chain seq x y z
N MET A 1 -1.36 35.30 -34.47
CA MET A 1 -2.22 34.70 -33.41
C MET A 1 -2.40 33.21 -33.70
N THR A 2 -1.38 32.36 -33.50
CA THR A 2 -1.50 30.90 -33.77
C THR A 2 -0.33 30.12 -33.13
N SER A 3 -0.15 30.19 -31.82
CA SER A 3 0.84 29.34 -31.11
C SER A 3 0.37 28.88 -29.73
N LEU A 4 -0.89 28.46 -29.62
CA LEU A 4 -1.47 27.89 -28.39
C LEU A 4 -1.80 26.39 -28.51
N ASN A 5 -1.43 25.72 -29.62
CA ASN A 5 -2.08 24.46 -30.00
C ASN A 5 -1.33 23.15 -29.69
N ASN A 6 -0.07 23.18 -29.25
CA ASN A 6 0.70 21.95 -29.01
C ASN A 6 0.66 21.44 -27.57
N ASN A 7 0.37 22.30 -26.58
CA ASN A 7 0.45 21.93 -25.16
C ASN A 7 -0.71 21.06 -24.66
N ASN A 8 -1.78 20.92 -25.45
CA ASN A 8 -2.98 20.17 -25.05
C ASN A 8 -3.13 18.81 -25.77
N THR A 9 -2.20 18.44 -26.64
CA THR A 9 -2.28 17.19 -27.42
C THR A 9 -2.42 15.96 -26.53
N PHE A 10 -1.65 15.87 -25.44
CA PHE A 10 -1.76 14.79 -24.46
C PHE A 10 -3.15 14.73 -23.82
N TYR A 11 -3.60 15.84 -23.23
CA TYR A 11 -4.92 15.90 -22.58
C TYR A 11 -6.05 15.53 -23.55
N LEU A 12 -6.02 16.06 -24.78
CA LEU A 12 -7.01 15.78 -25.81
C LEU A 12 -6.98 14.31 -26.28
N THR A 13 -5.81 13.68 -26.29
CA THR A 13 -5.66 12.26 -26.66
C THR A 13 -6.28 11.34 -25.61
N PHE A 14 -6.15 11.69 -24.33
CA PHE A 14 -6.52 10.80 -23.23
C PHE A 14 -7.84 11.14 -22.55
N LYS A 15 -8.41 12.34 -22.75
CA LYS A 15 -9.65 12.73 -22.05
C LYS A 15 -10.85 11.81 -22.37
N ASP A 16 -10.93 11.31 -23.60
CA ASP A 16 -12.05 10.51 -24.09
C ASP A 16 -11.66 9.03 -24.34
N ALA A 17 -10.46 8.62 -23.91
CA ALA A 17 -9.99 7.25 -24.10
C ALA A 17 -10.73 6.32 -23.13
N ASN A 18 -11.48 5.37 -23.68
CA ASN A 18 -12.20 4.37 -22.88
C ASN A 18 -11.24 3.51 -22.04
N PRO A 19 -11.63 3.12 -20.82
CA PRO A 19 -10.81 2.27 -19.97
C PRO A 19 -10.57 0.91 -20.62
N SER A 20 -9.31 0.45 -20.62
CA SER A 20 -8.99 -0.89 -21.11
C SER A 20 -9.64 -1.96 -20.22
N LEU A 21 -10.09 -3.07 -20.83
CA LEU A 21 -10.68 -4.19 -20.10
C LEU A 21 -9.72 -4.78 -19.06
N ALA A 22 -8.41 -4.75 -19.33
CA ALA A 22 -7.37 -5.16 -18.39
C ALA A 22 -7.34 -4.27 -17.13
N LEU A 23 -7.49 -2.96 -17.28
CA LEU A 23 -7.55 -2.01 -16.17
C LEU A 23 -8.78 -2.27 -15.30
N ILE A 24 -9.95 -2.44 -15.93
CA ILE A 24 -11.20 -2.74 -15.22
C ILE A 24 -11.09 -4.07 -14.46
N SER A 25 -10.54 -5.10 -15.09
CA SER A 25 -10.33 -6.41 -14.46
C SER A 25 -9.41 -6.32 -13.24
N CYS A 26 -8.26 -5.63 -13.37
CA CYS A 26 -7.33 -5.42 -12.27
C CYS A 26 -7.97 -4.63 -11.13
N ALA A 27 -8.65 -3.52 -11.45
CA ALA A 27 -9.37 -2.72 -10.47
C ALA A 27 -10.44 -3.52 -9.74
N SER A 28 -11.20 -4.35 -10.45
CA SER A 28 -12.22 -5.22 -9.85
C SER A 28 -11.63 -6.19 -8.82
N ILE A 29 -10.52 -6.84 -9.17
CA ILE A 29 -9.83 -7.77 -8.26
C ILE A 29 -9.33 -7.03 -7.01
N VAL A 30 -8.67 -5.87 -7.18
CA VAL A 30 -8.19 -5.05 -6.07
C VAL A 30 -9.35 -4.59 -5.17
N GLY A 31 -10.47 -4.19 -5.77
CA GLY A 31 -11.67 -3.77 -5.04
C GLY A 31 -12.28 -4.90 -4.20
N ILE A 32 -12.36 -6.12 -4.73
CA ILE A 32 -12.86 -7.29 -4.00
C ILE A 32 -11.95 -7.62 -2.81
N ILE A 33 -10.62 -7.62 -3.04
CA ILE A 33 -9.63 -7.86 -1.98
C ILE A 33 -9.74 -6.78 -0.89
N ALA A 34 -9.85 -5.51 -1.28
CA ALA A 34 -10.01 -4.39 -0.34
C ALA A 34 -11.31 -4.53 0.47
N LEU A 35 -12.42 -4.92 -0.14
CA LEU A 35 -13.69 -5.14 0.55
C LEU A 35 -13.59 -6.25 1.61
N LEU A 36 -13.00 -7.39 1.26
CA LEU A 36 -12.75 -8.47 2.22
C LEU A 36 -11.84 -8.01 3.35
N GLY A 37 -10.78 -7.27 3.01
CA GLY A 37 -9.88 -6.65 3.96
C GLY A 37 -10.62 -5.76 4.98
N ILE A 38 -11.54 -4.92 4.52
CA ILE A 38 -12.35 -4.06 5.39
C ILE A 38 -13.17 -4.90 6.36
N ILE A 39 -13.86 -5.92 5.86
CA ILE A 39 -14.72 -6.79 6.69
C ILE A 39 -13.90 -7.46 7.80
N PHE A 40 -12.74 -8.04 7.47
CA PHE A 40 -11.89 -8.69 8.46
C PHE A 40 -11.29 -7.70 9.46
N ASN A 41 -10.79 -6.55 8.99
CA ASN A 41 -10.19 -5.53 9.85
C ASN A 41 -11.22 -4.94 10.83
N VAL A 42 -12.43 -4.62 10.38
CA VAL A 42 -13.54 -4.17 11.26
C VAL A 42 -13.89 -5.25 12.27
N SER A 43 -13.96 -6.51 11.85
CA SER A 43 -14.30 -7.63 12.74
C SER A 43 -13.30 -7.77 13.89
N VAL A 44 -12.01 -7.63 13.61
CA VAL A 44 -10.97 -7.72 14.65
C VAL A 44 -11.06 -6.53 15.61
N ILE A 45 -11.18 -5.30 15.09
CA ILE A 45 -11.36 -4.11 15.94
C ILE A 45 -12.59 -4.28 16.85
N PHE A 46 -13.71 -4.74 16.29
CA PHE A 46 -14.94 -4.97 17.03
C PHE A 46 -14.74 -5.99 18.17
N VAL A 47 -14.12 -7.14 17.88
CA VAL A 47 -13.83 -8.17 18.88
C VAL A 47 -12.92 -7.65 19.98
N THR A 48 -11.88 -6.89 19.62
CA THR A 48 -10.94 -6.31 20.59
C THR A 48 -11.62 -5.31 21.52
N VAL A 49 -12.49 -4.44 20.99
CA VAL A 49 -13.21 -3.43 21.81
C VAL A 49 -14.27 -4.08 22.70
N LYS A 50 -14.99 -5.08 22.18
CA LYS A 50 -16.14 -5.67 22.89
C LYS A 50 -15.73 -6.61 24.00
N THR A 51 -14.61 -7.33 23.84
CA THR A 51 -14.22 -8.41 24.75
C THR A 51 -13.35 -7.90 25.89
N LYS A 52 -13.82 -8.03 27.13
CA LYS A 52 -13.05 -7.59 28.32
C LYS A 52 -11.71 -8.32 28.46
N ALA A 53 -11.65 -9.60 28.06
CA ALA A 53 -10.44 -10.42 28.11
C ALA A 53 -9.33 -9.95 27.15
N PHE A 54 -9.64 -9.08 26.17
CA PHE A 54 -8.67 -8.56 25.20
C PHE A 54 -8.25 -7.10 25.48
N ARG A 55 -8.46 -6.58 26.70
CA ARG A 55 -8.13 -5.18 27.04
C ARG A 55 -6.66 -4.93 27.38
N ASP A 56 -5.77 -5.83 26.99
CA ASP A 56 -4.34 -5.62 27.16
C ASP A 56 -3.83 -4.52 26.22
N PRO A 57 -2.83 -3.71 26.66
CA PRO A 57 -2.23 -2.65 25.84
C PRO A 57 -1.82 -3.12 24.43
N ILE A 58 -1.31 -4.34 24.32
CA ILE A 58 -0.89 -4.95 23.04
C ILE A 58 -2.05 -5.14 22.06
N ASN A 59 -3.22 -5.53 22.56
CA ASN A 59 -4.40 -5.73 21.73
C ASN A 59 -4.94 -4.39 21.23
N TYR A 60 -4.80 -3.31 22.01
CA TYR A 60 -5.11 -1.96 21.55
C TYR A 60 -4.16 -1.48 20.45
N LEU A 61 -2.85 -1.74 20.56
CA LEU A 61 -1.91 -1.45 19.46
C LEU A 61 -2.28 -2.24 18.20
N LEU A 62 -2.68 -3.50 18.37
CA LEU A 62 -3.12 -4.33 17.26
C LEU A 62 -4.41 -3.81 16.61
N ALA A 63 -5.41 -3.43 17.41
CA ALA A 63 -6.65 -2.82 16.91
C ALA A 63 -6.38 -1.48 16.20
N LEU A 64 -5.44 -0.68 16.72
CA LEU A 64 -5.00 0.55 16.08
C LEU A 64 -4.32 0.27 14.73
N CYS A 65 -3.52 -0.79 14.63
CA CYS A 65 -2.94 -1.22 13.36
C CYS A 65 -4.04 -1.56 12.33
N PHE A 66 -5.05 -2.33 12.74
CA PHE A 66 -6.19 -2.65 11.89
C PHE A 66 -7.01 -1.42 11.50
N PHE A 67 -7.11 -0.42 12.39
CA PHE A 67 -7.74 0.85 12.06
C PHE A 67 -7.00 1.61 10.96
N PHE A 68 -5.67 1.65 11.00
CA PHE A 68 -4.87 2.25 9.94
C PHE A 68 -4.95 1.49 8.61
N GLU A 69 -5.03 0.15 8.65
CA GLU A 69 -5.30 -0.68 7.48
C GLU A 69 -6.67 -0.34 6.85
N LEU A 70 -7.71 -0.07 7.64
CA LEU A 70 -9.00 0.40 7.13
C LEU A 70 -8.89 1.73 6.41
N LEU A 71 -8.17 2.69 7.01
CA LEU A 71 -7.93 3.99 6.38
C LEU A 71 -7.14 3.81 5.08
N HIS A 72 -6.13 2.95 5.04
CA HIS A 72 -5.38 2.71 3.82
C HIS A 72 -6.27 2.11 2.71
N GLN A 73 -7.06 1.09 3.04
CA GLN A 73 -7.92 0.37 2.09
C GLN A 73 -8.96 1.26 1.38
N GLN A 74 -9.36 2.39 1.98
CA GLN A 74 -10.27 3.34 1.32
C GLN A 74 -9.70 3.91 0.02
N GLY A 75 -8.36 4.01 -0.10
CA GLY A 75 -7.69 4.52 -1.30
C GLY A 75 -7.87 3.61 -2.51
N HIS A 76 -8.02 2.30 -2.29
CA HIS A 76 -8.27 1.35 -3.39
C HIS A 76 -9.63 1.58 -4.05
N PHE A 77 -10.64 2.06 -3.33
CA PHE A 77 -11.94 2.39 -3.92
C PHE A 77 -11.88 3.59 -4.85
N LEU A 78 -10.95 4.52 -4.62
CA LEU A 78 -10.69 5.61 -5.57
C LEU A 78 -10.17 5.05 -6.90
N PHE A 79 -9.21 4.11 -6.83
CA PHE A 79 -8.71 3.44 -8.02
C PHE A 79 -9.81 2.69 -8.76
N VAL A 80 -10.66 1.93 -8.05
CA VAL A 80 -11.83 1.27 -8.62
C VAL A 80 -12.75 2.28 -9.31
N TYR A 81 -13.13 3.34 -8.61
CA TYR A 81 -14.00 4.37 -9.15
C TYR A 81 -13.44 4.99 -10.45
N THR A 82 -12.14 5.29 -10.48
CA THR A 82 -11.49 5.86 -11.68
C THR A 82 -11.47 4.90 -12.85
N ALA A 83 -11.20 3.61 -12.59
CA ALA A 83 -11.18 2.59 -13.64
C ALA A 83 -12.58 2.36 -14.24
N PHE A 84 -13.63 2.37 -13.42
CA PHE A 84 -15.02 2.13 -13.87
C PHE A 84 -15.67 3.36 -14.49
N SER A 85 -15.37 4.56 -14.00
CA SER A 85 -15.93 5.81 -14.55
C SER A 85 -15.34 6.20 -15.89
N GLY A 86 -14.17 5.64 -16.26
CA GLY A 86 -13.41 6.05 -17.44
C GLY A 86 -12.82 7.45 -17.33
N GLN A 87 -12.91 8.09 -16.17
CA GLN A 87 -12.33 9.42 -15.95
C GLN A 87 -10.81 9.31 -15.77
N ASN A 88 -10.07 9.62 -16.83
CA ASN A 88 -8.61 9.59 -16.82
C ASN A 88 -7.98 10.73 -16.00
N PHE A 89 -8.74 11.81 -15.75
CA PHE A 89 -8.25 12.98 -15.04
C PHE A 89 -9.17 13.37 -13.88
N ILE A 90 -8.64 13.30 -12.66
CA ILE A 90 -9.25 13.90 -11.47
C ILE A 90 -8.55 15.23 -11.19
N GLN A 91 -9.32 16.26 -10.82
CA GLN A 91 -8.75 17.53 -10.38
C GLN A 91 -7.83 17.31 -9.17
N PHE A 92 -6.60 17.84 -9.24
CA PHE A 92 -5.56 17.64 -8.22
C PHE A 92 -6.07 17.88 -6.78
N ARG A 93 -6.81 18.98 -6.55
CA ARG A 93 -7.35 19.30 -5.22
C ARG A 93 -8.32 18.23 -4.68
N LEU A 94 -9.10 17.60 -5.56
CA LEU A 94 -10.00 16.50 -5.19
C LEU A 94 -9.20 15.22 -4.94
N ALA A 95 -8.26 14.90 -5.84
CA ALA A 95 -7.39 13.74 -5.71
C ALA A 95 -6.61 13.78 -4.39
N THR A 96 -5.99 14.92 -4.04
CA THR A 96 -5.27 15.08 -2.76
C THR A 96 -6.18 14.85 -1.57
N LYS A 97 -7.42 15.37 -1.57
CA LYS A 97 -8.36 15.17 -0.46
C LYS A 97 -8.74 13.71 -0.27
N LEU A 98 -8.95 12.98 -1.37
CA LEU A 98 -9.34 11.57 -1.34
C LEU A 98 -8.16 10.66 -0.94
N VAL A 99 -6.97 10.93 -1.48
CA VAL A 99 -5.76 10.14 -1.20
C VAL A 99 -5.19 10.43 0.18
N PHE A 100 -5.35 11.65 0.72
CA PHE A 100 -4.76 12.04 2.01
C PHE A 100 -5.11 11.08 3.14
N VAL A 101 -6.36 10.63 3.24
CA VAL A 101 -6.78 9.75 4.32
C VAL A 101 -6.19 8.33 4.16
N SER A 102 -6.04 7.85 2.92
CA SER A 102 -5.37 6.58 2.64
C SER A 102 -3.86 6.66 2.90
N ALA A 103 -3.21 7.74 2.49
CA ALA A 103 -1.79 8.00 2.77
C ALA A 103 -1.51 8.10 4.28
N PHE A 104 -2.41 8.76 5.02
CA PHE A 104 -2.34 8.81 6.48
C PHE A 104 -2.49 7.42 7.11
N GLY A 105 -3.44 6.61 6.61
CA GLY A 105 -3.59 5.21 6.99
C GLY A 105 -2.28 4.44 6.80
N LEU A 106 -1.72 4.50 5.59
CA LEU A 106 -0.46 3.83 5.26
C LEU A 106 0.69 4.26 6.18
N GLY A 107 0.82 5.56 6.43
CA GLY A 107 1.83 6.12 7.33
C GLY A 107 1.66 5.65 8.79
N GLY A 108 0.44 5.31 9.22
CA GLY A 108 0.16 4.77 10.55
C GLY A 108 0.45 3.28 10.69
N ILE A 109 0.30 2.48 9.62
CA ILE A 109 0.53 1.02 9.66
C ILE A 109 1.96 0.70 10.13
N TYR A 110 2.96 1.32 9.52
CA TYR A 110 4.37 1.03 9.79
C TYR A 110 4.80 1.24 11.25
N PRO A 111 4.62 2.43 11.86
CA PRO A 111 5.03 2.65 13.24
C PRO A 111 4.22 1.77 14.20
N THR A 112 2.93 1.56 13.93
CA THR A 112 2.09 0.73 14.81
C THR A 112 2.52 -0.74 14.79
N MET A 113 2.87 -1.26 13.60
CA MET A 113 3.39 -2.62 13.46
C MET A 113 4.78 -2.77 14.11
N PHE A 114 5.66 -1.77 13.94
CA PHE A 114 6.97 -1.72 14.58
C PHE A 114 6.87 -1.77 16.11
N PHE A 115 6.04 -0.90 16.70
CA PHE A 115 5.84 -0.89 18.15
C PHE A 115 5.18 -2.16 18.68
N THR A 116 4.26 -2.75 17.92
CA THR A 116 3.70 -4.07 18.26
C THR A 116 4.79 -5.14 18.28
N GLY A 117 5.77 -5.07 17.38
CA GLY A 117 6.94 -5.96 17.37
C GLY A 117 7.83 -5.77 18.59
N ILE A 118 8.18 -4.52 18.91
CA ILE A 118 8.97 -4.20 20.12
C ILE A 118 8.25 -4.68 21.37
N ASP A 119 6.95 -4.44 21.49
CA ASP A 119 6.17 -4.84 22.66
C ASP A 119 6.21 -6.36 22.86
N ARG A 120 6.09 -7.14 21.78
CA ARG A 120 6.21 -8.60 21.81
C ARG A 120 7.61 -9.06 22.18
N LEU A 121 8.65 -8.43 21.63
CA LEU A 121 10.03 -8.73 22.00
C LEU A 121 10.27 -8.45 23.48
N TYR A 122 9.77 -7.31 23.96
CA TYR A 122 9.89 -6.89 25.35
C TYR A 122 9.23 -7.89 26.30
N VAL A 123 8.01 -8.34 25.99
CA VAL A 123 7.31 -9.37 26.79
C VAL A 123 8.08 -10.69 26.85
N VAL A 124 8.73 -11.11 25.75
CA VAL A 124 9.47 -12.37 25.72
C VAL A 124 10.76 -12.29 26.52
N ILE A 125 11.44 -11.14 26.51
CA ILE A 125 12.71 -10.93 27.23
C ILE A 125 12.48 -10.63 28.72
N PHE A 126 11.50 -9.78 29.03
CA PHE A 126 11.27 -9.24 30.38
C PHE A 126 9.83 -9.54 30.83
N ASP A 127 9.63 -10.73 31.38
CA ASP A 127 8.32 -11.22 31.87
C ASP A 127 7.79 -10.34 33.03
N GLU A 128 8.68 -9.89 33.91
CA GLU A 128 8.34 -9.17 35.16
C GLU A 128 7.90 -7.71 34.95
N MET A 129 8.16 -7.11 33.79
CA MET A 129 7.91 -5.66 33.55
C MET A 129 6.63 -5.35 32.79
N GLN A 130 5.78 -6.35 32.48
CA GLN A 130 4.55 -6.16 31.72
C GLN A 130 3.60 -5.09 32.29
N ASN A 131 3.56 -4.96 33.62
CA ASN A 131 2.51 -4.22 34.33
C ASN A 131 2.74 -2.69 34.41
N LYS A 132 3.88 -2.17 33.94
CA LYS A 132 4.24 -0.73 34.05
C LYS A 132 4.16 0.07 32.74
N ARG A 133 3.65 -0.51 31.64
CA ARG A 133 3.66 0.15 30.32
C ARG A 133 2.61 1.26 30.20
N LYS A 134 3.03 2.43 29.70
CA LYS A 134 2.15 3.58 29.42
C LYS A 134 1.81 3.65 27.93
N ILE A 135 0.58 3.30 27.57
CA ILE A 135 0.11 3.26 26.17
C ILE A 135 0.16 4.62 25.45
N GLN A 136 0.09 5.72 26.21
CA GLN A 136 0.06 7.08 25.68
C GLN A 136 1.33 7.45 24.89
N LEU A 137 2.50 6.92 25.27
CA LEU A 137 3.77 7.16 24.55
C LEU A 137 3.77 6.54 23.14
N TYR A 138 3.13 5.39 22.97
CA TYR A 138 3.00 4.74 21.67
C TYR A 138 2.11 5.54 20.73
N LEU A 139 0.97 6.01 21.22
CA LEU A 139 0.01 6.80 20.43
C LEU A 139 0.61 8.13 19.95
N ALA A 140 1.36 8.82 20.82
CA ALA A 140 2.03 10.07 20.45
C ALA A 140 3.09 9.86 19.36
N THR A 141 3.85 8.76 19.46
CA THR A 141 4.91 8.47 18.49
C THR A 141 4.35 8.07 17.13
N ILE A 142 3.27 7.26 17.12
CA ILE A 142 2.58 6.83 15.90
C ILE A 142 1.96 8.02 15.14
N THR A 143 1.30 8.93 15.86
CA THR A 143 0.69 10.12 15.25
C THR A 143 1.74 11.09 14.69
N SER A 144 2.88 11.26 15.37
CA SER A 144 4.01 12.04 14.84
C SER A 144 4.69 11.39 13.62
N GLY A 145 4.59 10.05 13.50
CA GLY A 145 5.31 9.27 12.50
C GLY A 145 4.77 9.33 11.09
N THR A 146 3.54 9.79 10.92
CA THR A 146 2.89 9.93 9.60
C THR A 146 3.55 10.96 8.68
N SER A 147 4.52 11.74 9.19
CA SER A 147 5.28 12.74 8.42
C SER A 147 6.63 12.26 7.87
N TYR A 148 7.03 10.99 8.10
CA TYR A 148 8.36 10.52 7.72
C TYR A 148 8.50 10.17 6.23
N LYS A 149 9.68 10.45 5.65
CA LYS A 149 10.04 10.11 4.26
C LYS A 149 9.93 8.59 4.02
N THR A 150 9.51 8.19 2.83
CA THR A 150 9.37 6.79 2.36
C THR A 150 10.55 5.88 2.72
N VAL A 151 11.78 6.39 2.67
CA VAL A 151 13.00 5.66 3.06
C VAL A 151 12.98 5.19 4.52
N ILE A 152 12.52 6.04 5.44
CA ILE A 152 12.45 5.71 6.87
C ILE A 152 11.42 4.60 7.10
N ASN A 153 10.28 4.63 6.38
CA ASN A 153 9.27 3.58 6.46
C ASN A 153 9.81 2.24 5.98
N THR A 154 10.59 2.22 4.88
CA THR A 154 11.27 0.99 4.42
C THR A 154 12.23 0.46 5.48
N CYS A 155 13.05 1.33 6.09
CA CYS A 155 13.94 0.92 7.19
C CYS A 155 13.17 0.35 8.39
N MET A 156 12.07 1.01 8.80
CA MET A 156 11.21 0.51 9.88
C MET A 156 10.63 -0.87 9.56
N MET A 157 10.21 -1.12 8.32
CA MET A 157 9.68 -2.41 7.90
C MET A 157 10.74 -3.52 7.95
N LEU A 158 11.97 -3.24 7.51
CA LEU A 158 13.08 -4.18 7.60
C LEU A 158 13.42 -4.53 9.05
N ILE A 159 13.52 -3.51 9.91
CA ILE A 159 13.79 -3.71 11.35
C ILE A 159 12.65 -4.51 12.00
N THR A 160 11.40 -4.20 11.67
CA THR A 160 10.23 -4.94 12.16
C THR A 160 10.33 -6.42 11.77
N GLY A 161 10.66 -6.73 10.51
CA GLY A 161 10.87 -8.11 10.05
C GLY A 161 11.95 -8.84 10.86
N ILE A 162 13.07 -8.19 11.14
CA ILE A 162 14.15 -8.73 11.97
C ILE A 162 13.67 -8.99 13.40
N ILE A 163 12.96 -8.04 14.02
CA ILE A 163 12.40 -8.19 15.36
C ILE A 163 11.49 -9.43 15.41
N TYR A 164 10.56 -9.57 14.47
CA TYR A 164 9.65 -10.71 14.44
C TYR A 164 10.36 -12.05 14.21
N LEU A 165 11.44 -12.06 13.42
CA LEU A 165 12.28 -13.24 13.24
C LEU A 165 12.98 -13.62 14.55
N VAL A 166 13.56 -12.65 15.26
CA VAL A 166 14.20 -12.86 16.58
C VAL A 166 13.17 -13.38 17.59
N VAL A 167 12.01 -12.73 17.71
CA VAL A 167 10.94 -13.19 18.61
C VAL A 167 10.48 -14.61 18.26
N GLY A 168 10.38 -14.94 16.97
CA GLY A 168 10.03 -16.28 16.51
C GLY A 168 11.07 -17.34 16.91
N ILE A 169 12.37 -17.03 16.81
CA ILE A 169 13.45 -17.90 17.27
C ILE A 169 13.40 -18.05 18.79
N LEU A 170 13.28 -16.95 19.54
CA LEU A 170 13.22 -16.97 21.00
C LEU A 170 12.06 -17.83 21.50
N ILE A 171 10.86 -17.65 20.94
CA ILE A 171 9.69 -18.49 21.28
C ILE A 171 9.96 -19.95 20.94
N ARG A 172 10.59 -20.27 19.79
CA ARG A 172 10.92 -21.65 19.43
C ARG A 172 11.90 -22.29 20.41
N THR A 173 12.92 -21.54 20.86
CA THR A 173 13.91 -22.03 21.83
C THR A 173 13.32 -22.23 23.23
N LYS A 174 12.44 -21.33 23.69
CA LYS A 174 11.81 -21.41 25.02
C LYS A 174 10.68 -22.45 25.09
N SER A 175 10.12 -22.85 23.94
CA SER A 175 8.95 -23.75 23.86
C SER A 175 9.24 -25.23 24.15
N ALA A 176 10.47 -25.62 24.47
CA ALA A 176 10.85 -27.01 24.75
C ALA A 176 10.35 -27.58 26.10
N GLY A 177 9.63 -26.80 26.92
CA GLY A 177 9.10 -27.26 28.21
C GLY A 177 7.93 -26.46 28.80
N MET A 178 7.11 -25.79 27.98
CA MET A 178 6.08 -24.84 28.46
C MET A 178 4.69 -25.46 28.75
N PRO A 179 3.94 -24.92 29.74
CA PRO A 179 2.54 -25.26 30.05
C PRO A 179 1.53 -24.95 28.93
N SER A 180 0.31 -25.47 29.05
CA SER A 180 -0.77 -25.38 28.05
C SER A 180 -1.24 -23.96 27.70
N ALA A 181 -1.18 -23.00 28.63
CA ALA A 181 -1.57 -21.60 28.37
C ALA A 181 -0.65 -20.92 27.35
N ASP A 182 0.63 -21.26 27.32
CA ASP A 182 1.60 -20.72 26.36
C ASP A 182 1.37 -21.21 24.93
N GLN A 183 0.62 -22.32 24.76
CA GLN A 183 0.27 -22.80 23.42
C GLN A 183 -0.67 -21.86 22.67
N ILE A 184 -1.59 -21.17 23.36
CA ILE A 184 -2.52 -20.22 22.73
C ILE A 184 -1.74 -18.99 22.24
N ASN A 185 -0.87 -18.45 23.09
CA ASN A 185 0.00 -17.33 22.74
C ASN A 185 0.92 -17.67 21.56
N ARG A 186 1.42 -18.91 21.50
CA ARG A 186 2.22 -19.41 20.37
C ARG A 186 1.42 -19.50 19.07
N ARG A 187 0.15 -19.92 19.11
CA ARG A 187 -0.73 -19.94 17.92
C ARG A 187 -0.98 -18.54 17.40
N ALA A 188 -1.32 -17.60 18.29
CA ALA A 188 -1.52 -16.19 17.95
C ALA A 188 -0.24 -15.56 17.38
N PHE A 189 0.93 -15.91 17.93
CA PHE A 189 2.21 -15.45 17.41
C PHE A 189 2.50 -15.96 16.00
N ARG A 190 2.29 -17.26 15.73
CA ARG A 190 2.47 -17.86 14.40
C ARG A 190 1.57 -17.22 13.34
N ALA A 191 0.30 -16.97 13.70
CA ALA A 191 -0.63 -16.28 12.81
C ALA A 191 -0.12 -14.86 12.49
N LEU A 192 0.31 -14.10 13.51
CA LEU A 192 0.82 -12.76 13.29
C LEU A 192 2.12 -12.74 12.47
N PHE A 193 3.05 -13.67 12.72
CA PHE A 193 4.27 -13.80 11.93
C PHE A 193 3.97 -14.03 10.45
N CYS A 194 2.98 -14.88 10.15
CA CYS A 194 2.55 -15.13 8.78
C CYS A 194 1.99 -13.87 8.12
N ILE A 195 1.08 -13.17 8.82
CA ILE A 195 0.48 -11.90 8.35
C ILE A 195 1.58 -10.87 8.04
N ILE A 196 2.54 -10.71 8.95
CA ILE A 196 3.63 -9.74 8.79
C ILE A 196 4.58 -10.12 7.65
N THR A 197 4.91 -11.41 7.52
CA THR A 197 5.76 -11.89 6.42
C THR A 197 5.10 -11.63 5.07
N VAL A 198 3.78 -11.85 4.97
CA VAL A 198 3.01 -11.53 3.76
C VAL A 198 3.00 -10.02 3.51
N ASN A 199 2.80 -9.20 4.55
CA ASN A 199 2.75 -7.75 4.41
C ASN A 199 4.12 -7.17 3.98
N ILE A 200 5.19 -7.50 4.71
CA ILE A 200 6.57 -7.11 4.37
C ILE A 200 6.96 -7.64 2.98
N GLY A 201 6.66 -8.92 2.70
CA GLY A 201 6.93 -9.55 1.42
C GLY A 201 6.27 -8.82 0.26
N GLY A 202 5.00 -8.43 0.42
CA GLY A 202 4.27 -7.61 -0.56
C GLY A 202 4.95 -6.28 -0.85
N TYR A 203 5.34 -5.52 0.18
CA TYR A 203 6.04 -4.25 0.00
C TYR A 203 7.45 -4.41 -0.61
N CYS A 204 8.17 -5.46 -0.24
CA CYS A 204 9.47 -5.78 -0.83
C CYS A 204 9.34 -6.10 -2.32
N ILE A 205 8.39 -6.98 -2.69
CA ILE A 205 8.09 -7.30 -4.09
C ILE A 205 7.70 -6.03 -4.84
N HIS A 206 6.83 -5.21 -4.28
CA HIS A 206 6.43 -3.94 -4.89
C HIS A 206 7.62 -3.00 -5.13
N SER A 207 8.51 -2.83 -4.14
CA SER A 207 9.72 -2.01 -4.28
C SER A 207 10.66 -2.55 -5.35
N ILE A 208 10.85 -3.88 -5.40
CA ILE A 208 11.69 -4.54 -6.40
C ILE A 208 11.09 -4.36 -7.80
N CYS A 209 9.78 -4.58 -7.95
CA CYS A 209 9.07 -4.35 -9.21
C CYS A 209 9.21 -2.90 -9.68
N ASN A 210 9.02 -1.92 -8.80
CA ASN A 210 9.18 -0.51 -9.15
C ASN A 210 10.63 -0.12 -9.47
N GLY A 211 11.61 -0.67 -8.75
CA GLY A 211 13.02 -0.35 -8.97
C GLY A 211 13.60 -1.02 -10.22
N LEU A 212 13.23 -2.26 -10.51
CA LEU A 212 13.78 -3.04 -11.61
C LEU A 212 12.96 -2.97 -12.90
N ILE A 213 11.63 -3.08 -12.80
CA ILE A 213 10.76 -3.21 -13.98
C ILE A 213 10.44 -1.84 -14.57
N ARG A 214 10.23 -0.82 -13.73
CA ARG A 214 9.83 0.51 -14.19
C ARG A 214 10.85 1.17 -15.14
N PRO A 215 12.18 1.13 -14.87
CA PRO A 215 13.17 1.65 -15.79
C PRO A 215 13.20 0.88 -17.13
N LEU A 216 12.97 -0.43 -17.10
CA LEU A 216 12.93 -1.28 -18.31
C LEU A 216 11.71 -1.00 -19.18
N ILE A 217 10.59 -0.56 -18.60
CA ILE A 217 9.38 -0.20 -19.35
C ILE A 217 9.47 1.23 -19.90
N GLN A 218 10.12 2.16 -19.18
CA GLN A 218 10.23 3.56 -19.60
C GLN A 218 11.34 3.82 -20.63
N SER A 219 12.19 2.83 -20.94
CA SER A 219 13.38 3.03 -21.76
C SER A 219 13.21 3.29 -23.28
N PRO A 220 12.01 3.29 -23.94
CA PRO A 220 11.95 3.70 -25.35
C PRO A 220 11.34 5.09 -25.62
N ILE A 221 10.72 5.78 -24.66
CA ILE A 221 9.94 7.01 -24.97
C ILE A 221 10.84 8.26 -25.07
N THR A 222 11.99 8.28 -24.41
CA THR A 222 12.86 9.48 -24.35
C THR A 222 13.85 9.64 -25.50
N THR A 223 13.92 8.70 -26.46
CA THR A 223 14.85 8.80 -27.60
C THR A 223 14.19 9.12 -28.94
N CYS A 224 12.89 9.41 -28.98
CA CYS A 224 12.33 10.14 -30.12
C CYS A 224 12.75 11.62 -30.02
N ASN A 225 14.02 11.88 -30.31
CA ASN A 225 14.43 13.16 -30.88
C ASN A 225 13.68 13.28 -32.21
N VAL A 226 12.49 13.88 -32.16
CA VAL A 226 11.76 14.33 -33.33
C VAL A 226 12.63 15.44 -33.94
N ASN A 227 13.47 15.06 -34.91
CA ASN A 227 13.98 16.00 -35.89
C ASN A 227 12.77 16.46 -36.70
N GLU A 228 12.14 17.53 -36.23
CA GLU A 228 10.86 18.09 -36.64
C GLU A 228 10.89 18.76 -38.03
N SER A 229 11.84 18.40 -38.90
CA SER A 229 12.11 19.13 -40.14
C SER A 229 11.95 18.35 -41.44
N THR A 230 11.50 17.09 -41.43
CA THR A 230 11.46 16.29 -42.68
C THR A 230 10.21 15.44 -42.92
N PHE A 231 9.21 15.45 -42.03
CA PHE A 231 8.04 14.55 -42.14
C PHE A 231 6.71 15.21 -42.54
N ASP A 232 6.72 16.51 -42.87
CA ASP A 232 5.48 17.25 -43.20
C ASP A 232 5.03 17.16 -44.67
N ILE A 233 5.77 16.49 -45.56
CA ILE A 233 5.42 16.47 -46.99
C ILE A 233 4.89 15.11 -47.47
N GLU A 234 5.24 13.99 -46.83
CA GLU A 234 4.91 12.66 -47.41
C GLU A 234 3.75 11.91 -46.74
N GLN A 235 3.22 12.38 -45.60
CA GLN A 235 2.19 11.64 -44.86
C GLN A 235 0.76 12.19 -44.95
N ARG A 236 0.52 13.22 -45.79
CA ARG A 236 -0.83 13.75 -46.02
C ARG A 236 -1.66 12.95 -47.04
N SER A 237 -1.11 11.90 -47.65
CA SER A 237 -1.78 11.18 -48.75
C SER A 237 -2.36 9.80 -48.41
N ASN A 238 -1.92 9.06 -47.37
CA ASN A 238 -2.14 7.60 -47.39
C ASN A 238 -2.69 6.87 -46.15
N ASN A 239 -3.05 7.50 -45.02
CA ASN A 239 -3.43 6.73 -43.82
C ASN A 239 -4.77 7.12 -43.18
N ALA A 240 -5.84 7.18 -43.97
CA ALA A 240 -7.21 7.23 -43.46
C ALA A 240 -7.81 5.85 -43.08
N SER A 241 -7.05 4.74 -43.20
CA SER A 241 -7.63 3.37 -43.09
C SER A 241 -6.89 2.40 -42.16
N ARG A 242 -5.92 2.85 -41.34
CA ARG A 242 -5.23 1.99 -40.36
C ARG A 242 -5.13 2.64 -38.97
N LEU A 243 -6.26 2.68 -38.27
CA LEU A 243 -6.34 3.12 -36.86
C LEU A 243 -7.11 2.11 -36.00
N HIS A 244 -6.81 0.82 -36.16
CA HIS A 244 -7.48 -0.25 -35.38
C HIS A 244 -6.54 -1.26 -34.71
N SER A 245 -5.23 -1.02 -34.66
CA SER A 245 -4.36 -1.94 -33.91
C SER A 245 -3.21 -1.21 -33.24
N VAL A 246 -2.89 -1.68 -32.04
CA VAL A 246 -1.85 -1.20 -31.11
C VAL A 246 -2.30 -0.14 -30.10
N GLN A 247 -3.32 -0.49 -29.32
CA GLN A 247 -3.51 0.07 -27.97
C GLN A 247 -2.72 -0.79 -26.97
N LYS A 248 -1.38 -0.65 -26.98
CA LYS A 248 -0.60 -0.93 -25.78
C LYS A 248 -0.70 0.30 -24.88
N TRP A 249 -0.73 0.11 -23.56
CA TRP A 249 -0.65 1.09 -22.46
C TRP A 249 -1.90 1.28 -21.59
N PRO A 250 -2.01 0.49 -20.51
CA PRO A 250 -2.79 0.85 -19.32
C PRO A 250 -1.95 1.15 -18.05
N PHE A 251 -0.61 1.17 -18.11
CA PHE A 251 0.19 1.12 -16.88
C PHE A 251 0.49 2.46 -16.18
N LEU A 252 0.48 3.60 -16.88
CA LEU A 252 0.99 4.86 -16.30
C LEU A 252 0.02 5.53 -15.31
N VAL A 253 -1.29 5.38 -15.51
CA VAL A 253 -2.32 5.95 -14.60
C VAL A 253 -2.44 5.14 -13.30
N ALA A 254 -2.22 3.82 -13.38
CA ALA A 254 -2.22 2.96 -12.19
C ALA A 254 -1.05 3.28 -11.25
N THR A 255 0.12 3.69 -11.75
CA THR A 255 1.29 3.93 -10.90
C THR A 255 1.15 5.19 -10.02
N VAL A 256 0.44 6.23 -10.47
CA VAL A 256 0.27 7.47 -9.68
C VAL A 256 -0.82 7.31 -8.62
N MET A 257 -1.81 6.43 -8.82
CA MET A 257 -2.88 6.16 -7.85
C MET A 257 -2.63 4.93 -6.96
N ALA A 258 -1.61 4.12 -7.26
CA ALA A 258 -1.16 3.01 -6.42
C ALA A 258 -0.05 3.41 -5.41
N HIS A 259 0.20 4.71 -5.25
CA HIS A 259 1.09 5.29 -4.24
C HIS A 259 0.33 5.70 -2.98
#